data_AF-A0A8J5JGA9-F1
#
_entry.id   AF-A0A8J5JGA9-F1
#
_cell.length_a   1.000
_cell.length_b   1.000
_cell.length_c   1.000
_cell.angle_alpha   90.00
_cell.angle_beta   90.00
_cell.angle_gamma   90.00
#
_symmetry.space_group_name_H-M   'P 1'
#
loop_
_entity.id
_entity.type
_entity.pdbx_description
1 polymer ?
#
loop_
_entity_poly.entity_id
_entity_poly.type
_entity_poly.pdbx_seq_one_letter_code
_entity_poly.pdbx_strand_id
1 'polypeptide(L)' 'MGISYNISEWRLFIDSSKRSLEAVLLFNGNQVASVPVGHSVQMDENYNNMEYLLTALKYKDHNWKICGDLKVI' A
#
# COMPACT_ATOMS: atom_id res chain seq x y z
N MET A 1 22.27 12.32 4.80
CA MET A 1 21.33 11.64 3.88
C MET A 1 21.70 10.18 3.86
N GLY A 2 20.90 9.27 4.40
CA GLY A 2 21.38 7.89 4.59
C GLY A 2 20.41 6.99 5.32
N ILE A 3 19.19 6.87 4.81
CA ILE A 3 18.38 5.69 5.13
C ILE A 3 18.57 4.79 3.92
N SER A 4 19.30 3.69 4.09
CA SER A 4 19.37 2.66 3.06
C SER A 4 17.95 2.16 2.84
N TYR A 5 17.41 2.35 1.63
CA TYR A 5 16.08 1.87 1.30
C TYR A 5 16.12 0.34 1.22
N ASN A 6 15.91 -0.30 2.36
CA ASN A 6 15.77 -1.74 2.44
C ASN A 6 14.30 -2.11 2.28
N ILE A 7 13.94 -2.53 1.08
CA ILE A 7 12.59 -3.02 0.72
C ILE A 7 12.04 -4.01 1.76
N SER A 8 12.90 -4.87 2.31
CA SER A 8 12.50 -5.93 3.22
C SER A 8 12.02 -5.43 4.58
N GLU A 9 12.27 -4.16 4.90
CA GLU A 9 11.82 -3.49 6.12
C GLU A 9 10.45 -2.83 5.97
N TRP A 10 9.94 -2.71 4.73
CA TRP A 10 8.67 -2.06 4.45
C TRP A 10 7.60 -3.07 4.06
N ARG A 11 6.37 -2.83 4.51
CA ARG A 11 5.17 -3.54 4.07
C ARG A 11 4.19 -2.55 3.48
N LEU A 12 3.61 -2.93 2.35
CA LEU A 12 2.52 -2.16 1.77
C LEU A 12 1.23 -2.60 2.46
N PHE A 13 0.63 -1.70 3.22
CA PHE A 13 -0.70 -1.86 3.77
C PHE A 13 -1.73 -1.27 2.83
N ILE A 14 -2.73 -2.05 2.44
CA ILE A 14 -3.86 -1.54 1.65
C ILE A 14 -5.09 -1.64 2.55
N ASP A 15 -5.70 -0.49 2.83
CA ASP A 15 -6.99 -0.41 3.48
C ASP A 15 -8.04 -0.06 2.44
N SER A 16 -9.19 -0.68 2.53
CA SER A 16 -10.26 -0.44 1.58
C SER A 16 -11.59 -0.34 2.27
N SER A 17 -12.41 0.56 1.76
CA SER A 17 -13.79 0.75 2.17
C SER A 17 -14.69 0.68 0.94
N LYS A 18 -16.00 0.71 1.16
CA LYS A 18 -16.99 0.73 0.06
C LYS A 18 -16.85 1.93 -0.88
N ARG A 19 -16.10 2.97 -0.50
CA ARG A 19 -15.99 4.22 -1.27
C ARG A 19 -14.57 4.74 -1.38
N SER A 20 -13.62 4.15 -0.67
CA SER A 20 -12.25 4.64 -0.65
C SER A 20 -11.25 3.49 -0.65
N LEU A 21 -10.09 3.76 -1.21
CA LEU A 21 -8.95 2.88 -1.24
C LEU A 21 -7.73 3.66 -0.75
N GLU A 22 -7.08 3.16 0.29
CA GLU A 22 -5.89 3.76 0.88
C GLU A 22 -4.73 2.77 0.82
N ALA A 23 -3.53 3.30 0.58
CA ALA A 23 -2.31 2.53 0.54
C ALA A 23 -1.25 3.24 1.38
N VAL A 24 -0.69 2.51 2.33
CA VAL A 24 0.19 3.04 3.37
C VAL A 24 1.40 2.12 3.51
N LEU A 25 2.60 2.67 3.51
CA LEU A 25 3.80 1.91 3.85
C LEU A 25 4.00 1.87 5.37
N LEU A 26 4.16 0.66 5.88
CA LEU A 26 4.43 0.37 7.28
C LEU A 26 5.87 -0.11 7.44
N PHE A 27 6.56 0.42 8.45
CA PHE A 27 7.90 -0.04 8.81
C PHE A 27 7.83 -1.25 9.74
N ASN A 28 8.63 -2.29 9.46
CA ASN A 28 8.73 -3.49 10.27
C ASN A 28 9.26 -3.14 11.66
N GLY A 29 8.45 -3.42 12.69
CA GLY A 29 8.76 -3.08 14.08
C GLY A 29 8.21 -1.73 14.55
N ASN A 30 7.42 -1.04 13.71
CA ASN A 30 6.68 0.18 14.07
C ASN A 30 7.54 1.29 14.68
N GLN A 31 8.84 1.31 14.36
CA GLN A 31 9.80 2.29 14.85
C GLN A 31 9.69 3.64 14.11
N VAL A 32 9.07 3.62 12.93
CA VAL A 32 8.87 4.78 12.07
C VAL A 32 7.38 4.93 11.83
N ALA A 33 6.92 6.18 11.71
CA ALA A 33 5.55 6.49 11.35
C ALA A 33 5.18 5.85 10.00
N SER A 34 3.91 5.48 9.87
CA SER A 34 3.36 5.02 8.61
C SER A 34 3.40 6.14 7.56
N VAL A 35 3.67 5.77 6.31
CA VAL A 35 3.78 6.73 5.20
C VAL A 35 2.65 6.47 4.21
N PRO A 36 1.66 7.37 4.08
CA PRO A 36 0.63 7.22 3.06
C PRO A 36 1.24 7.37 1.67
N VAL A 37 1.02 6.38 0.81
CA VAL A 37 1.56 6.34 -0.57
C VAL A 37 0.47 6.39 -1.63
N GLY A 38 -0.78 6.09 -1.27
CA GLY A 38 -1.93 6.22 -2.15
C GLY A 38 -3.20 6.47 -1.35
N HIS A 39 -4.08 7.31 -1.86
CA HIS A 39 -5.40 7.55 -1.29
C HIS A 39 -6.36 7.96 -2.40
N SER A 40 -7.49 7.28 -2.49
CA SER A 40 -8.57 7.59 -3.42
C SER A 40 -9.91 7.51 -2.71
N VAL A 41 -10.72 8.55 -2.82
CA VAL A 41 -12.08 8.63 -2.23
C VAL A 41 -13.19 8.25 -3.21
N GLN A 42 -12.81 7.82 -4.41
CA GLN A 42 -13.73 7.45 -5.49
C GLN A 42 -13.52 6.01 -5.97
N MET A 43 -12.48 5.33 -5.48
CA MET A 43 -12.20 3.94 -5.79
C MET A 43 -12.70 3.08 -4.66
N ASP A 44 -13.60 2.16 -5.00
CA ASP A 44 -14.04 1.06 -4.17
C ASP A 44 -13.09 -0.14 -4.29
N GLU A 45 -13.26 -1.10 -3.39
CA GLU A 45 -12.51 -2.36 -3.38
C GLU A 45 -12.92 -3.24 -4.58
N ASN A 46 -12.23 -3.06 -5.70
CA ASN A 46 -12.38 -3.85 -6.92
C ASN A 46 -10.99 -4.19 -7.50
N TYR A 47 -10.85 -5.36 -8.11
CA TYR A 47 -9.63 -5.82 -8.80
C TYR A 47 -9.04 -4.77 -9.74
N ASN A 48 -9.86 -4.10 -10.57
CA ASN A 48 -9.36 -3.10 -11.52
C ASN A 48 -8.76 -1.88 -10.81
N ASN A 49 -9.41 -1.42 -9.74
CA ASN A 49 -8.93 -0.28 -8.96
C ASN A 49 -7.66 -0.64 -8.18
N MET A 50 -7.59 -1.86 -7.64
CA MET A 50 -6.40 -2.34 -6.95
C MET A 50 -5.22 -2.54 -7.91
N GLU A 51 -5.45 -3.10 -9.09
CA GLU A 51 -4.41 -3.19 -10.13
C GLU A 51 -3.91 -1.81 -10.53
N TYR A 52 -4.81 -0.85 -10.73
CA TYR A 52 -4.46 0.53 -11.02
C TYR A 52 -3.61 1.15 -9.91
N LEU A 53 -4.02 0.97 -8.64
CA LEU A 53 -3.28 1.47 -7.48
C LEU A 53 -1.88 0.84 -7.38
N LEU A 54 -1.76 -0.48 -7.52
CA LEU A 54 -0.47 -1.18 -7.48
C LEU A 54 0.45 -0.77 -8.64
N THR A 55 -0.13 -0.51 -9.82
CA THR A 55 0.60 -0.03 -10.99
C THR A 55 1.11 1.39 -10.78
N ALA A 56 0.27 2.29 -10.25
CA ALA A 56 0.64 3.67 -9.92
C ALA A 56 1.75 3.72 -8.87
N LEU A 57 1.73 2.81 -7.89
CA LEU A 57 2.76 2.65 -6.87
C LEU A 57 4.04 1.96 -7.36
N LYS A 58 4.10 1.54 -8.64
CA LYS A 58 5.21 0.75 -9.20
C LYS A 58 5.55 -0.46 -8.33
N TYR A 59 4.52 -1.15 -7.85
CA TYR A 59 4.69 -2.28 -6.92
C TYR A 59 5.69 -3.33 -7.44
N LYS A 60 5.74 -3.57 -8.76
CA LYS A 60 6.66 -4.53 -9.38
C LYS A 60 8.15 -4.18 -9.18
N ASP A 61 8.48 -2.89 -9.07
CA ASP A 61 9.87 -2.44 -8.90
C ASP A 61 10.31 -2.57 -7.43
N HIS A 62 9.36 -2.45 -6.50
CA HIS A 62 9.63 -2.45 -5.07
C HIS A 62 9.38 -3.80 -4.42
N ASN A 63 8.47 -4.62 -4.93
CA ASN A 63 8.13 -5.95 -4.43
C ASN A 63 7.90 -5.99 -2.90
N TRP A 64 7.24 -4.96 -2.36
CA TRP A 64 6.90 -4.89 -0.93
C TRP A 64 6.03 -6.07 -0.51
N LYS A 65 6.13 -6.50 0.74
CA LYS A 65 5.14 -7.46 1.25
C LYS A 65 3.81 -6.75 1.43
N ILE A 66 2.77 -7.21 0.72
CA ILE A 66 1.41 -6.70 0.88
C ILE A 66 0.80 -7.28 2.17
N CYS A 67 0.16 -6.41 2.94
CA CYS A 67 -0.63 -6.76 4.11
C CYS A 67 -1.94 -5.97 4.01
N GLY A 68 -3.09 -6.59 4.23
CA GLY A 68 -4.37 -5.89 4.11
C GLY A 68 -5.51 -6.86 4.37
N ASP A 69 -6.58 -6.34 4.96
CA ASP A 69 -7.86 -7.03 5.03
C ASP A 69 -8.61 -6.66 3.74
N LEU A 70 -8.39 -7.47 2.71
CA LEU A 70 -9.09 -7.34 1.43
C LEU A 70 -10.24 -8.34 1.44
N LYS A 71 -11.47 -7.84 1.35
CA LYS A 71 -12.67 -8.64 1.12
C LYS A 71 -13.10 -8.43 -0.31
N VAL A 72 -12.29 -8.94 -1.23
CA VAL A 72 -12.57 -8.76 -2.66
C VAL A 72 -13.90 -9.45 -2.96
N ILE A 73 -14.92 -8.65 -3.29
CA ILE A 73 -16.32 -9.07 -3.48
C ILE A 73 -16.54 -9.58 -4.90
#